data_AF-W6KSE7-F1
#
_entry.id   AF-W6KSE7-F1
#
_cell.length_a   1.000
_cell.length_b   1.000
_cell.length_c   1.000
_cell.angle_alpha   90.00
_cell.angle_beta   90.00
_cell.angle_gamma   90.00
#
_symmetry.space_group_name_H-M   'P 1'
#
loop_
_entity.id
_entity.type
_entity.pdbx_description
1 polymer ?
#
loop_
_entity_poly.entity_id
_entity_poly.type
_entity_poly.pdbx_seq_one_letter_code
_entity_poly.pdbx_strand_id
1 'polypeptide(L)'
;MSNKIDENACYSVGSAYLSGLPVVVAGYKMPFHKLASKIDFMEAAIKNAELHPQDVVIMLDSDTIFTGADLNPFLDHFLAQSAATPEKLDAVAVRQGRAMAPFLVSAEAGCWAPNLFSSWMDCLPSYEGVYEKLRKYAAEHPAHKISLPFDLSPQRHLNSGVVVARVWAYKEFIEKAFNLTNSKAPPYVRKMGWFSNQSIIAALYLDLITWEVERDVFSMPMDERQAARSPYGMRAGFIGLDFANSFSGTGEVTFLYVSEIRVEHWMKYLPRAGSEHSHSHNMTDFWDLASFTDSLYRRAYAAHGEAIFTRLAVPRWVGGKRATNKTHITLTPPLWAIKLRPINTVNHTTCNSYPAICHTPGIVKGYTKLMQMENGAVVARWFLPIVHNRMAKCQAMEYLASVPLFLSTKNSIIRDSYDAQCGFPFERTVRKVRDLRDSLLF
;
A
#
# COMPACT_ATOMS: atom_id res chain seq x y z
N MET A 1 -1.60 -11.92 0.27
CA MET A 1 -1.00 -13.28 0.31
C MET A 1 -1.58 -14.00 1.51
N SER A 2 -2.11 -15.21 1.33
CA SER A 2 -2.62 -16.03 2.43
C SER A 2 -2.67 -17.49 2.03
N ASN A 3 -2.34 -18.39 2.96
CA ASN A 3 -2.46 -19.83 2.72
C ASN A 3 -3.83 -20.43 3.08
N LYS A 4 -4.70 -19.62 3.69
CA LYS A 4 -6.05 -20.00 4.09
C LYS A 4 -7.02 -18.83 3.86
N ILE A 5 -8.30 -19.14 3.83
CA ILE A 5 -9.35 -18.13 3.83
C ILE A 5 -9.76 -17.91 5.27
N ASP A 6 -9.34 -16.77 5.82
CA ASP A 6 -9.67 -16.31 7.15
C ASP A 6 -10.30 -14.91 7.08
N GLU A 7 -10.72 -14.37 8.23
CA GLU A 7 -11.39 -13.08 8.30
C GLU A 7 -10.55 -11.95 7.69
N ASN A 8 -9.22 -11.95 7.88
CA ASN A 8 -8.34 -10.94 7.30
C ASN A 8 -8.34 -11.02 5.76
N ALA A 9 -8.15 -12.23 5.21
CA ALA A 9 -8.20 -12.44 3.77
C ALA A 9 -9.56 -12.03 3.17
N CYS A 10 -10.66 -12.42 3.82
CA CYS A 10 -12.00 -12.05 3.38
C CYS A 10 -12.23 -10.53 3.42
N TYR A 11 -11.80 -9.87 4.48
CA TYR A 11 -11.91 -8.41 4.64
C TYR A 11 -11.11 -7.67 3.57
N SER A 12 -9.86 -8.08 3.36
CA SER A 12 -8.96 -7.51 2.34
C SER A 12 -9.53 -7.67 0.93
N VAL A 13 -9.88 -8.89 0.53
CA VAL A 13 -10.46 -9.19 -0.79
C VAL A 13 -11.79 -8.48 -1.02
N GLY A 14 -12.66 -8.44 0.01
CA GLY A 14 -13.93 -7.73 -0.06
C GLY A 14 -13.73 -6.24 -0.31
N SER A 15 -12.77 -5.62 0.38
CA SER A 15 -12.47 -4.20 0.20
C SER A 15 -11.92 -3.91 -1.19
N ALA A 16 -11.12 -4.83 -1.75
CA ALA A 16 -10.62 -4.75 -3.12
C ALA A 16 -11.76 -4.75 -4.14
N TYR A 17 -12.70 -5.70 -3.99
CA TYR A 17 -13.88 -5.77 -4.85
C TYR A 17 -14.74 -4.51 -4.75
N LEU A 18 -15.01 -4.01 -3.53
CA LEU A 18 -15.75 -2.75 -3.33
C LEU A 18 -14.99 -1.51 -3.85
N SER A 19 -13.70 -1.65 -4.13
CA SER A 19 -12.86 -0.66 -4.81
C SER A 19 -12.70 -0.94 -6.31
N GLY A 20 -13.42 -1.91 -6.86
CA GLY A 20 -13.44 -2.25 -8.28
C GLY A 20 -12.25 -3.08 -8.76
N LEU A 21 -11.48 -3.66 -7.84
CA LEU A 21 -10.27 -4.41 -8.16
C LEU A 21 -10.43 -5.91 -7.89
N PRO A 22 -10.38 -6.76 -8.92
CA PRO A 22 -10.24 -8.19 -8.71
C PRO A 22 -8.83 -8.51 -8.20
N VAL A 23 -8.75 -9.37 -7.20
CA VAL A 23 -7.49 -9.80 -6.59
C VAL A 23 -7.39 -11.32 -6.56
N VAL A 24 -6.16 -11.82 -6.59
CA VAL A 24 -5.85 -13.25 -6.45
C VAL A 24 -5.27 -13.49 -5.06
N VAL A 25 -5.86 -14.41 -4.31
CA VAL A 25 -5.27 -14.89 -3.05
C VAL A 25 -4.12 -15.83 -3.39
N ALA A 26 -2.90 -15.31 -3.35
CA ALA A 26 -1.69 -16.08 -3.56
C ALA A 26 -1.36 -16.94 -2.33
N GLY A 27 -1.24 -18.26 -2.53
CA GLY A 27 -0.79 -19.22 -1.52
C GLY A 27 -1.81 -20.24 -1.02
N TYR A 28 -3.03 -20.24 -1.56
CA TYR A 28 -4.13 -21.04 -1.02
C TYR A 28 -3.77 -22.54 -0.92
N LYS A 29 -3.93 -23.10 0.29
CA LYS A 29 -3.57 -24.49 0.64
C LYS A 29 -2.09 -24.86 0.43
N MET A 30 -1.21 -23.89 0.24
CA MET A 30 0.23 -24.11 0.21
C MET A 30 0.81 -24.07 1.64
N PRO A 31 1.84 -24.87 1.96
CA PRO A 31 2.51 -24.79 3.26
C PRO A 31 3.05 -23.39 3.53
N PHE A 32 2.94 -22.95 4.80
CA PHE A 32 3.46 -21.65 5.24
C PHE A 32 4.72 -21.81 6.09
N HIS A 33 5.83 -21.29 5.56
CA HIS A 33 7.20 -21.31 6.06
C HIS A 33 7.77 -19.90 5.97
N LYS A 34 7.07 -18.93 6.60
CA LYS A 34 7.50 -17.53 6.71
C LYS A 34 7.84 -16.91 5.34
N LEU A 35 9.06 -16.37 5.19
CA LEU A 35 9.54 -15.69 3.98
C LEU A 35 9.46 -16.56 2.72
N ALA A 36 9.96 -17.80 2.80
CA ALA A 36 10.03 -18.69 1.64
C ALA A 36 8.65 -18.87 1.01
N SER A 37 7.62 -18.98 1.85
CA SER A 37 6.24 -19.08 1.37
C SER A 37 5.72 -17.85 0.67
N LYS A 38 6.05 -16.62 1.12
CA LYS A 38 5.61 -15.41 0.38
C LYS A 38 6.19 -15.38 -1.04
N ILE A 39 7.44 -15.82 -1.20
CA ILE A 39 8.10 -15.96 -2.50
C ILE A 39 7.40 -17.04 -3.32
N ASP A 40 7.27 -18.26 -2.78
CA ASP A 40 6.63 -19.40 -3.45
C ASP A 40 5.20 -19.09 -3.91
N PHE A 41 4.44 -18.40 -3.05
CA PHE A 41 3.04 -18.05 -3.32
C PHE A 41 2.94 -17.11 -4.52
N MET A 42 3.82 -16.11 -4.57
CA MET A 42 3.83 -15.14 -5.66
C MET A 42 4.39 -15.72 -6.95
N GLU A 43 5.44 -16.53 -6.89
CA GLU A 43 5.95 -17.21 -8.09
C GLU A 43 4.92 -18.16 -8.69
N ALA A 44 4.22 -18.93 -7.86
CA ALA A 44 3.11 -19.77 -8.31
C ALA A 44 1.99 -18.92 -8.92
N ALA A 45 1.58 -17.81 -8.28
CA ALA A 45 0.54 -16.92 -8.80
C ALA A 45 0.92 -16.28 -10.15
N ILE A 46 2.16 -15.78 -10.28
CA ILE A 46 2.69 -15.21 -11.53
C ILE A 46 2.66 -16.26 -12.65
N LYS A 47 3.13 -17.47 -12.36
CA LYS A 47 3.15 -18.57 -13.33
C LYS A 47 1.73 -18.98 -13.75
N ASN A 48 0.83 -19.16 -12.79
CA ASN A 48 -0.53 -19.60 -13.04
C ASN A 48 -1.38 -18.54 -13.76
N ALA A 49 -1.03 -17.27 -13.62
CA ALA A 49 -1.64 -16.16 -14.35
C ALA A 49 -0.95 -15.87 -15.70
N GLU A 50 0.08 -16.66 -16.06
CA GLU A 50 0.82 -16.54 -17.32
C GLU A 50 1.41 -15.14 -17.57
N LEU A 51 1.79 -14.44 -16.50
CA LEU A 51 2.26 -13.06 -16.61
C LEU A 51 3.62 -12.99 -17.33
N HIS A 52 3.70 -12.04 -18.26
CA HIS A 52 4.91 -11.76 -19.02
C HIS A 52 5.88 -10.87 -18.24
N PRO A 53 7.19 -10.87 -18.57
CA PRO A 53 8.20 -10.08 -17.87
C PRO A 53 7.89 -8.58 -17.76
N GLN A 54 7.25 -8.00 -18.78
CA GLN A 54 6.86 -6.60 -18.84
C GLN A 54 5.59 -6.25 -18.06
N ASP A 55 4.82 -7.25 -17.63
CA ASP A 55 3.60 -7.03 -16.86
C ASP A 55 3.93 -6.52 -15.45
N VAL A 56 2.90 -6.06 -14.74
CA VAL A 56 3.01 -5.52 -13.39
C VAL A 56 2.34 -6.45 -12.40
N VAL A 57 3.00 -6.65 -11.26
CA VAL A 57 2.47 -7.36 -10.11
C VAL A 57 2.38 -6.42 -8.92
N ILE A 58 1.30 -6.57 -8.17
CA ILE A 58 1.11 -5.90 -6.89
C ILE A 58 1.07 -6.98 -5.82
N MET A 59 2.05 -6.98 -4.92
CA MET A 59 2.13 -7.90 -3.79
C MET A 59 1.56 -7.23 -2.55
N LEU A 60 0.66 -7.92 -1.88
CA LEU A 60 -0.05 -7.40 -0.71
C LEU A 60 -0.05 -8.46 0.38
N ASP A 61 0.15 -8.04 1.62
CA ASP A 61 -0.21 -8.85 2.78
C ASP A 61 -1.74 -8.90 2.96
N SER A 62 -2.25 -9.91 3.68
CA SER A 62 -3.69 -10.08 3.89
C SER A 62 -4.29 -9.09 4.90
N ASP A 63 -3.45 -8.35 5.63
CA ASP A 63 -3.81 -7.22 6.49
C ASP A 63 -3.74 -5.88 5.75
N THR A 64 -4.27 -5.87 4.52
CA THR A 64 -4.40 -4.67 3.69
C THR A 64 -5.87 -4.40 3.36
N ILE A 65 -6.26 -3.14 3.27
CA ILE A 65 -7.59 -2.73 2.80
C ILE A 65 -7.46 -1.78 1.62
N PHE A 66 -8.41 -1.83 0.70
CA PHE A 66 -8.51 -0.88 -0.40
C PHE A 66 -9.48 0.24 -0.03
N THR A 67 -9.07 1.49 -0.25
CA THR A 67 -9.79 2.68 0.25
C THR A 67 -10.90 3.13 -0.69
N GLY A 68 -10.99 2.57 -1.90
CA GLY A 68 -11.85 3.04 -2.99
C GLY A 68 -11.28 4.24 -3.76
N ALA A 69 -10.03 4.65 -3.51
CA ALA A 69 -9.33 5.56 -4.41
C ALA A 69 -9.05 4.86 -5.76
N ASP A 70 -8.90 5.64 -6.82
CA ASP A 70 -8.59 5.10 -8.16
C ASP A 70 -7.09 4.79 -8.26
N LEU A 71 -6.75 3.53 -8.53
CA LEU A 71 -5.36 3.09 -8.68
C LEU A 71 -4.83 3.35 -10.09
N ASN A 72 -5.70 3.53 -11.10
CA ASN A 72 -5.26 3.60 -12.49
C ASN A 72 -4.28 4.74 -12.75
N PRO A 73 -4.46 5.97 -12.23
CA PRO A 73 -3.48 7.04 -12.43
C PRO A 73 -2.07 6.67 -11.95
N PHE A 74 -1.96 5.99 -10.81
CA PHE A 74 -0.68 5.51 -10.31
C PHE A 74 -0.12 4.39 -11.19
N LEU A 75 -0.95 3.42 -11.59
CA LEU A 75 -0.51 2.29 -12.42
C LEU A 75 -0.08 2.74 -13.82
N ASP A 76 -0.80 3.67 -14.44
CA ASP A 76 -0.45 4.28 -15.72
C ASP A 76 0.90 4.99 -15.62
N HIS A 77 1.11 5.75 -14.54
CA HIS A 77 2.38 6.40 -14.26
C HIS A 77 3.52 5.41 -14.05
N PHE A 78 3.30 4.37 -13.24
CA PHE A 78 4.27 3.30 -13.02
C PHE A 78 4.60 2.55 -14.30
N LEU A 79 3.61 2.24 -15.13
CA LEU A 79 3.79 1.60 -16.43
C LEU A 79 4.56 2.48 -17.42
N ALA A 80 4.35 3.79 -17.37
CA ALA A 80 5.06 4.74 -18.24
C ALA A 80 6.49 5.01 -17.79
N GLN A 81 6.74 5.04 -16.47
CA GLN A 81 8.01 5.51 -15.90
C GLN A 81 8.92 4.42 -15.35
N SER A 82 8.42 3.22 -15.10
CA SER A 82 9.27 2.08 -14.75
C SER A 82 9.77 1.38 -16.00
N ALA A 83 11.03 0.94 -15.96
CA ALA A 83 11.66 0.27 -17.09
C ALA A 83 10.93 -1.03 -17.47
N ALA A 84 10.48 -1.11 -18.73
CA ALA A 84 9.76 -2.28 -19.24
C ALA A 84 10.64 -3.53 -19.37
N THR A 85 11.95 -3.36 -19.52
CA THR A 85 12.95 -4.43 -19.54
C THR A 85 14.18 -4.01 -18.71
N PRO A 86 15.04 -4.96 -18.29
CA PRO A 86 16.23 -4.64 -17.49
C PRO A 86 17.19 -3.64 -18.16
N GLU A 87 17.30 -3.67 -19.49
CA GLU A 87 18.22 -2.84 -20.29
C GLU A 87 17.74 -1.39 -20.38
N LYS A 88 16.44 -1.15 -20.17
CA LYS A 88 15.84 0.19 -20.18
C LYS A 88 15.89 0.89 -18.83
N LEU A 89 16.48 0.26 -17.81
CA LEU A 89 16.62 0.86 -16.49
C LEU A 89 17.67 1.99 -16.52
N ASP A 90 17.19 3.23 -16.40
CA ASP A 90 18.03 4.41 -16.21
C ASP A 90 18.11 4.75 -14.72
N ALA A 91 19.19 4.31 -14.07
CA ALA A 91 19.43 4.54 -12.65
C ALA A 91 19.48 6.03 -12.27
N VAL A 92 20.03 6.87 -13.15
CA VAL A 92 20.12 8.32 -12.90
C VAL A 92 18.73 8.94 -12.99
N ALA A 93 17.92 8.59 -13.99
CA ALA A 93 16.53 9.05 -14.05
C ALA A 93 15.72 8.64 -12.82
N VAL A 94 15.91 7.41 -12.32
CA VAL A 94 15.24 6.96 -11.08
C VAL A 94 15.66 7.82 -9.89
N ARG A 95 16.95 8.05 -9.68
CA ARG A 95 17.43 8.86 -8.53
C ARG A 95 17.17 10.35 -8.67
N GLN A 96 16.96 10.86 -9.89
CA GLN A 96 16.50 12.22 -10.16
C GLN A 96 14.97 12.38 -10.01
N GLY A 97 14.22 11.29 -9.81
CA GLY A 97 12.75 11.34 -9.76
C GLY A 97 12.07 11.56 -11.12
N ARG A 98 12.80 11.35 -12.23
CA ARG A 98 12.26 11.42 -13.61
C ARG A 98 11.73 10.07 -14.11
N ALA A 99 12.07 8.99 -13.41
CA ALA A 99 11.61 7.63 -13.68
C ALA A 99 11.27 6.94 -12.35
N MET A 100 10.50 5.86 -12.41
CA MET A 100 10.17 5.05 -11.24
C MET A 100 11.06 3.80 -11.18
N ALA A 101 11.47 3.43 -9.98
CA ALA A 101 12.14 2.15 -9.76
C ALA A 101 11.22 1.00 -10.20
N PRO A 102 11.72 -0.02 -10.90
CA PRO A 102 10.90 -1.14 -11.38
C PRO A 102 10.47 -2.10 -10.26
N PHE A 103 11.07 -1.97 -9.06
CA PHE A 103 10.64 -2.59 -7.82
C PHE A 103 10.41 -1.48 -6.78
N LEU A 104 9.13 -1.12 -6.58
CA LEU A 104 8.73 -0.03 -5.69
C LEU A 104 8.02 -0.59 -4.46
N VAL A 105 8.49 -0.16 -3.29
CA VAL A 105 8.04 -0.67 -1.99
C VAL A 105 7.32 0.44 -1.25
N SER A 106 6.29 0.09 -0.46
CA SER A 106 5.64 1.07 0.41
C SER A 106 6.65 1.69 1.38
N ALA A 107 6.44 2.97 1.69
CA ALA A 107 7.15 3.62 2.78
C ALA A 107 6.27 3.66 4.05
N GLU A 108 6.90 3.77 5.21
CA GLU A 108 6.22 3.97 6.50
C GLU A 108 7.04 4.85 7.44
N ALA A 109 6.38 5.40 8.46
CA ALA A 109 7.04 6.25 9.47
C ALA A 109 7.81 5.42 10.51
N GLY A 110 7.28 4.25 10.89
CA GLY A 110 7.97 3.30 11.78
C GLY A 110 9.20 2.68 11.12
N CYS A 111 10.21 2.32 11.90
CA CYS A 111 11.36 1.60 11.36
C CYS A 111 11.43 0.21 11.98
N TRP A 112 11.10 -0.81 11.19
CA TRP A 112 11.06 -2.19 11.63
C TRP A 112 11.76 -3.12 10.63
N ALA A 113 12.91 -3.67 11.03
CA ALA A 113 13.61 -4.70 10.25
C ALA A 113 14.38 -5.62 11.21
N PRO A 114 13.68 -6.53 11.92
CA PRO A 114 14.21 -7.24 13.10
C PRO A 114 15.33 -8.24 12.79
N ASN A 115 15.54 -8.63 11.53
CA ASN A 115 16.73 -9.40 11.17
C ASN A 115 17.96 -8.50 10.98
N LEU A 116 17.75 -7.23 10.61
CA LEU A 116 18.80 -6.27 10.27
C LEU A 116 19.20 -5.38 11.45
N PHE A 117 18.26 -5.06 12.34
CA PHE A 117 18.46 -4.19 13.50
C PHE A 117 17.91 -4.82 14.77
N SER A 118 18.53 -4.51 15.92
CA SER A 118 18.08 -5.07 17.22
C SER A 118 16.79 -4.43 17.72
N SER A 119 16.56 -3.17 17.35
CA SER A 119 15.40 -2.38 17.76
C SER A 119 15.12 -1.23 16.78
N TRP A 120 14.00 -0.55 16.96
CA TRP A 120 13.67 0.68 16.26
C TRP A 120 14.69 1.81 16.52
N MET A 121 15.34 1.82 17.70
CA MET A 121 16.38 2.80 18.05
C MET A 121 17.65 2.63 17.20
N ASP A 122 17.94 1.42 16.70
CA ASP A 122 19.06 1.17 15.79
C ASP A 122 18.66 1.34 14.33
N CYS A 123 17.39 1.06 14.02
CA CYS A 123 16.85 1.12 12.68
C CYS A 123 16.84 2.56 12.14
N LEU A 124 16.33 3.51 12.93
CA LEU A 124 16.22 4.91 12.51
C LEU A 124 17.59 5.55 12.17
N PRO A 125 18.63 5.48 13.03
CA PRO A 125 19.95 6.04 12.71
C PRO A 125 20.61 5.34 11.52
N SER A 126 20.34 4.05 11.29
CA SER A 126 20.91 3.32 10.16
C SER A 126 20.38 3.81 8.82
N TYR A 127 19.07 4.09 8.72
CA TYR A 127 18.51 4.76 7.53
C TYR A 127 19.06 6.18 7.39
N GLU A 128 19.11 6.94 8.48
CA GLU A 128 19.62 8.31 8.46
C GLU A 128 21.08 8.37 7.98
N GLY A 129 21.95 7.46 8.44
CA GLY A 129 23.34 7.41 7.99
C GLY A 129 23.49 7.17 6.48
N VAL A 130 22.61 6.38 5.86
CA VAL A 130 22.58 6.20 4.40
C VAL A 130 22.07 7.47 3.71
N TYR A 131 21.05 8.11 4.26
CA TYR A 131 20.52 9.37 3.73
C TYR A 131 21.51 10.53 3.84
N GLU A 132 22.27 10.64 4.92
CA GLU A 132 23.36 11.60 5.07
C GLU A 132 24.43 11.42 4.00
N LYS A 133 24.83 10.17 3.68
CA LYS A 133 25.76 9.89 2.58
C LYS A 133 25.19 10.38 1.24
N LEU A 134 23.91 10.12 0.96
CA LEU A 134 23.28 10.56 -0.28
C LEU A 134 23.16 12.09 -0.36
N ARG A 135 22.82 12.78 0.75
CA ARG A 135 22.80 14.25 0.82
C ARG A 135 24.18 14.83 0.54
N LYS A 136 25.22 14.30 1.18
CA LYS A 136 26.60 14.73 0.96
C LYS A 136 27.01 14.57 -0.50
N TYR A 137 26.74 13.40 -1.08
CA TYR A 137 27.04 13.14 -2.48
C TYR A 137 26.29 14.08 -3.43
N ALA A 138 25.00 14.33 -3.18
CA ALA A 138 24.20 15.26 -3.98
C ALA A 138 24.72 16.70 -3.91
N ALA A 139 25.23 17.13 -2.75
CA ALA A 139 25.85 18.43 -2.57
C ALA A 139 27.21 18.55 -3.28
N GLU A 140 28.01 17.48 -3.29
CA GLU A 140 29.30 17.41 -3.98
C GLU A 140 29.15 17.30 -5.52
N HIS A 141 28.03 16.73 -5.99
CA HIS A 141 27.76 16.50 -7.41
C HIS A 141 26.43 17.13 -7.88
N PRO A 142 26.29 18.47 -7.83
CA PRO A 142 25.02 19.15 -8.15
C PRO A 142 24.57 18.93 -9.60
N ALA A 143 25.50 18.63 -10.51
CA ALA A 143 25.20 18.29 -11.91
C ALA A 143 24.29 17.05 -12.04
N HIS A 144 24.35 16.13 -11.08
CA HIS A 144 23.54 14.91 -11.08
C HIS A 144 22.10 15.14 -10.65
N LYS A 145 21.77 16.28 -10.04
CA LYS A 145 20.40 16.66 -9.64
C LYS A 145 19.66 15.54 -8.87
N ILE A 146 20.36 14.84 -7.99
CA ILE A 146 19.78 13.74 -7.20
C ILE A 146 18.62 14.27 -6.35
N SER A 147 17.48 13.60 -6.44
CA SER A 147 16.29 13.93 -5.65
C SER A 147 16.40 13.36 -4.24
N LEU A 148 15.90 14.11 -3.25
CA LEU A 148 15.95 13.74 -1.82
C LEU A 148 14.52 13.64 -1.24
N PRO A 149 13.64 12.77 -1.79
CA PRO A 149 12.24 12.70 -1.38
C PRO A 149 12.04 12.30 0.10
N PHE A 150 13.00 11.59 0.69
CA PHE A 150 12.99 11.24 2.12
C PHE A 150 13.10 12.45 3.06
N ASP A 151 13.56 13.61 2.58
CA ASP A 151 13.59 14.85 3.37
C ASP A 151 12.22 15.55 3.39
N LEU A 152 11.33 15.17 2.49
CA LEU A 152 9.97 15.73 2.35
C LEU A 152 8.90 14.83 2.98
N SER A 153 9.24 13.59 3.34
CA SER A 153 8.28 12.59 3.83
C SER A 153 8.67 12.06 5.21
N PRO A 154 7.75 12.09 6.19
CA PRO A 154 7.95 11.36 7.44
C PRO A 154 7.93 9.83 7.24
N GLN A 155 7.37 9.34 6.13
CA GLN A 155 7.35 7.94 5.73
C GLN A 155 8.58 7.64 4.88
N ARG A 156 9.71 7.42 5.54
CA ARG A 156 11.00 7.24 4.90
C ARG A 156 11.68 5.91 5.26
N HIS A 157 10.94 4.98 5.85
CA HIS A 157 11.43 3.63 6.12
C HIS A 157 10.65 2.63 5.28
N LEU A 158 11.25 1.48 5.02
CA LEU A 158 10.66 0.48 4.16
C LEU A 158 9.53 -0.30 4.85
N ASN A 159 8.37 -0.39 4.20
CA ASN A 159 7.28 -1.29 4.57
C ASN A 159 7.03 -2.33 3.46
N SER A 160 7.17 -3.60 3.79
CA SER A 160 7.07 -4.70 2.81
C SER A 160 5.67 -5.28 2.61
N GLY A 161 4.65 -4.71 3.27
CA GLY A 161 3.28 -5.19 3.19
C GLY A 161 2.61 -4.87 1.86
N VAL A 162 3.11 -3.87 1.14
CA VAL A 162 2.67 -3.49 -0.21
C VAL A 162 3.89 -3.24 -1.10
N VAL A 163 3.96 -3.95 -2.22
CA VAL A 163 5.01 -3.80 -3.24
C VAL A 163 4.36 -3.78 -4.61
N VAL A 164 4.81 -2.89 -5.50
CA VAL A 164 4.47 -2.92 -6.93
C VAL A 164 5.76 -3.10 -7.73
N ALA A 165 5.74 -4.04 -8.66
CA ALA A 165 6.92 -4.36 -9.44
C ALA A 165 6.59 -4.77 -10.87
N ARG A 166 7.52 -4.56 -11.79
CA ARG A 166 7.56 -5.31 -13.05
C ARG A 166 7.83 -6.77 -12.74
N VAL A 167 7.24 -7.70 -13.49
CA VAL A 167 7.46 -9.15 -13.29
C VAL A 167 8.93 -9.51 -13.43
N TRP A 168 9.65 -8.92 -14.40
CA TRP A 168 11.09 -9.14 -14.55
C TRP A 168 11.87 -8.68 -13.31
N ALA A 169 11.51 -7.51 -12.75
CA ALA A 169 12.17 -6.96 -11.58
C ALA A 169 11.83 -7.77 -10.32
N TYR A 170 10.60 -8.28 -10.20
CA TYR A 170 10.26 -9.18 -9.12
C TYR A 170 11.11 -10.47 -9.15
N LYS A 171 11.28 -11.07 -10.34
CA LYS A 171 12.14 -12.27 -10.50
C LYS A 171 13.61 -11.97 -10.18
N GLU A 172 14.15 -10.87 -10.69
CA GLU A 172 15.53 -10.46 -10.37
C GLU A 172 15.70 -10.19 -8.87
N PHE A 173 14.71 -9.56 -8.21
CA PHE A 173 14.71 -9.35 -6.75
C PHE A 173 14.79 -10.69 -6.00
N ILE A 174 14.00 -11.69 -6.37
CA ILE A 174 14.02 -13.01 -5.72
C ILE A 174 15.42 -13.62 -5.79
N GLU A 175 16.06 -13.59 -6.96
CA GLU A 175 17.43 -14.09 -7.11
C GLU A 175 18.41 -13.40 -6.14
N LYS A 176 18.30 -12.07 -6.00
CA LYS A 176 19.23 -11.31 -5.16
C LYS A 176 18.91 -11.47 -3.68
N ALA A 177 17.63 -11.62 -3.33
CA ALA A 177 17.19 -12.00 -2.00
C ALA A 177 17.78 -13.36 -1.61
N PHE A 178 17.68 -14.38 -2.48
CA PHE A 178 18.30 -15.69 -2.21
C PHE A 178 19.82 -15.61 -2.11
N ASN A 179 20.48 -14.83 -2.96
CA ASN A 179 21.92 -14.61 -2.86
C ASN A 179 22.30 -14.02 -1.49
N LEU A 180 21.60 -12.98 -1.03
CA LEU A 180 21.79 -12.41 0.30
C LEU A 180 21.56 -13.45 1.41
N THR A 181 20.42 -14.15 1.39
CA THR A 181 20.05 -15.05 2.49
C THR A 181 20.91 -16.30 2.57
N ASN A 182 21.47 -16.75 1.45
CA ASN A 182 22.37 -17.91 1.40
C ASN A 182 23.82 -17.53 1.70
N SER A 183 24.24 -16.31 1.36
CA SER A 183 25.64 -15.87 1.57
C SER A 183 25.89 -15.27 2.94
N LYS A 184 24.87 -14.70 3.60
CA LYS A 184 25.02 -14.05 4.91
C LYS A 184 23.93 -14.44 5.88
N ALA A 185 24.31 -14.76 7.11
CA ALA A 185 23.37 -14.84 8.23
C ALA A 185 22.85 -13.43 8.58
N PRO A 186 21.60 -13.29 9.07
CA PRO A 186 21.10 -12.01 9.52
C PRO A 186 21.93 -11.51 10.73
N PRO A 187 22.26 -10.21 10.81
CA PRO A 187 23.04 -9.68 11.94
C PRO A 187 22.41 -9.99 13.29
N TYR A 188 21.07 -9.88 13.38
CA TYR A 188 20.28 -10.13 14.57
C TYR A 188 19.39 -11.35 14.44
N VAL A 189 19.11 -12.00 15.57
CA VAL A 189 18.27 -13.20 15.66
C VAL A 189 18.80 -14.36 14.78
N ARG A 190 20.13 -14.51 14.68
CA ARG A 190 20.84 -15.51 13.85
C ARG A 190 20.26 -16.92 13.90
N LYS A 191 19.87 -17.38 15.10
CA LYS A 191 19.30 -18.72 15.31
C LYS A 191 18.01 -18.98 14.52
N MET A 192 17.26 -17.95 14.16
CA MET A 192 16.03 -18.08 13.38
C MET A 192 16.24 -17.91 11.87
N GLY A 193 17.47 -17.64 11.42
CA GLY A 193 17.75 -17.26 10.03
C GLY A 193 16.96 -16.02 9.60
N TRP A 194 16.92 -15.78 8.29
CA TRP A 194 16.11 -14.71 7.71
C TRP A 194 14.63 -15.08 7.76
N PHE A 195 13.83 -14.32 8.51
CA PHE A 195 12.40 -14.58 8.67
C PHE A 195 11.49 -13.40 8.29
N SER A 196 12.07 -12.20 8.15
CA SER A 196 11.37 -10.96 7.81
C SER A 196 11.72 -10.55 6.37
N ASN A 197 10.73 -10.58 5.48
CA ASN A 197 10.84 -10.03 4.12
C ASN A 197 11.21 -8.55 4.15
N GLN A 198 10.62 -7.78 5.07
CA GLN A 198 10.97 -6.38 5.28
C GLN A 198 12.46 -6.18 5.53
N SER A 199 13.07 -7.03 6.34
CA SER A 199 14.50 -6.93 6.66
C SER A 199 15.41 -7.23 5.47
N ILE A 200 15.02 -8.17 4.61
CA ILE A 200 15.77 -8.50 3.39
C ILE A 200 15.71 -7.36 2.41
N ILE A 201 14.51 -6.83 2.15
CA ILE A 201 14.37 -5.72 1.21
C ILE A 201 15.08 -4.48 1.77
N ALA A 202 14.98 -4.22 3.07
CA ALA A 202 15.71 -3.13 3.71
C ALA A 202 17.24 -3.29 3.58
N ALA A 203 17.77 -4.50 3.79
CA ALA A 203 19.18 -4.76 3.62
C ALA A 203 19.65 -4.49 2.18
N LEU A 204 18.91 -4.99 1.18
CA LEU A 204 19.22 -4.76 -0.23
C LEU A 204 19.06 -3.29 -0.63
N TYR A 205 18.05 -2.58 -0.11
CA TYR A 205 17.79 -1.17 -0.40
C TYR A 205 18.89 -0.26 0.15
N LEU A 206 19.26 -0.43 1.43
CA LEU A 206 20.28 0.39 2.09
C LEU A 206 21.67 0.12 1.51
N ASP A 207 22.00 -1.14 1.23
CA ASP A 207 23.24 -1.54 0.55
C ASP A 207 23.30 -0.94 -0.86
N LEU A 208 22.20 -1.00 -1.62
CA LEU A 208 22.13 -0.46 -2.98
C LEU A 208 22.41 1.04 -3.01
N ILE A 209 21.75 1.85 -2.18
CA ILE A 209 21.98 3.30 -2.15
C ILE A 209 23.41 3.62 -1.70
N THR A 210 23.90 2.93 -0.68
CA THR A 210 25.26 3.13 -0.18
C THR A 210 26.28 2.84 -1.27
N TRP A 211 26.14 1.71 -1.96
CA TRP A 211 27.01 1.31 -3.06
C TRP A 211 26.95 2.27 -4.25
N GLU A 212 25.75 2.72 -4.63
CA GLU A 212 25.57 3.69 -5.72
C GLU A 212 26.38 4.98 -5.49
N VAL A 213 26.36 5.48 -4.26
CA VAL A 213 27.09 6.68 -3.84
C VAL A 213 28.58 6.42 -3.73
N GLU A 214 28.99 5.36 -3.01
CA GLU A 214 30.40 5.07 -2.74
C GLU A 214 31.19 4.68 -4.00
N ARG A 215 30.51 4.16 -5.02
CA ARG A 215 31.13 3.85 -6.32
C ARG A 215 30.94 4.93 -7.36
N ASP A 216 30.33 6.06 -7.00
CA ASP A 216 30.06 7.16 -7.93
C ASP A 216 29.34 6.71 -9.21
N VAL A 217 28.34 5.82 -9.04
CA VAL A 217 27.65 5.14 -10.16
C VAL A 217 26.97 6.14 -11.10
N PHE A 218 26.55 7.29 -10.59
CA PHE A 218 25.87 8.32 -11.37
C PHE A 218 26.81 9.10 -12.29
N SER A 219 28.12 9.09 -12.03
CA SER A 219 29.14 9.66 -12.92
C SER A 219 29.63 8.69 -13.98
N MET A 220 29.39 7.38 -13.83
CA MET A 220 29.82 6.37 -14.80
C MET A 220 29.19 6.62 -16.18
N PRO A 221 29.90 6.30 -17.27
CA PRO A 221 29.32 6.17 -18.61
C PRO A 221 28.09 5.24 -18.62
N MET A 222 27.18 5.43 -19.58
CA MET A 222 25.89 4.72 -19.59
C MET A 222 26.03 3.20 -19.64
N ASP A 223 26.95 2.69 -20.47
CA ASP A 223 27.24 1.27 -20.63
C ASP A 223 27.87 0.66 -19.37
N GLU A 224 28.85 1.34 -18.77
CA GLU A 224 29.43 0.93 -17.48
C GLU A 224 28.38 0.91 -16.37
N ARG A 225 27.53 1.95 -16.31
CA ARG A 225 26.45 2.06 -15.32
C ARG A 225 25.42 0.94 -15.49
N GLN A 226 25.07 0.58 -16.71
CA GLN A 226 24.14 -0.52 -17.00
C GLN A 226 24.73 -1.89 -16.63
N ALA A 227 26.06 -2.04 -16.71
CA ALA A 227 26.78 -3.23 -16.29
C ALA A 227 27.05 -3.28 -14.77
N ALA A 228 27.06 -2.12 -14.09
CA ALA A 228 27.38 -2.02 -12.67
C ALA A 228 26.41 -2.80 -11.78
N ARG A 229 26.95 -3.48 -10.77
CA ARG A 229 26.19 -4.30 -9.82
C ARG A 229 26.61 -4.02 -8.39
N SER A 230 25.63 -3.95 -7.49
CA SER A 230 25.87 -3.91 -6.04
C SER A 230 26.53 -5.21 -5.56
N PRO A 231 27.05 -5.25 -4.32
CA PRO A 231 27.64 -6.46 -3.73
C PRO A 231 26.78 -7.73 -3.84
N TYR A 232 25.46 -7.60 -3.91
CA TYR A 232 24.52 -8.72 -4.05
C TYR A 232 24.01 -8.93 -5.46
N GLY A 233 24.55 -8.20 -6.44
CA GLY A 233 24.18 -8.34 -7.85
C GLY A 233 22.99 -7.47 -8.27
N MET A 234 22.60 -6.44 -7.50
CA MET A 234 21.50 -5.55 -7.84
C MET A 234 21.95 -4.48 -8.84
N ARG A 235 21.08 -4.12 -9.79
CA ARG A 235 21.30 -2.98 -10.69
C ARG A 235 21.10 -1.66 -9.93
N ALA A 236 21.81 -0.62 -10.36
CA ALA A 236 21.56 0.74 -9.88
C ALA A 236 20.12 1.20 -10.21
N GLY A 237 19.49 1.95 -9.31
CA GLY A 237 18.11 2.45 -9.44
C GLY A 237 17.03 1.37 -9.34
N PHE A 238 17.36 0.15 -8.91
CA PHE A 238 16.43 -0.98 -8.96
C PHE A 238 15.32 -0.91 -7.90
N ILE A 239 15.65 -0.56 -6.64
CA ILE A 239 14.67 -0.43 -5.54
C ILE A 239 14.38 1.06 -5.26
N GLY A 240 13.08 1.38 -5.19
CA GLY A 240 12.57 2.67 -4.72
C GLY A 240 11.54 2.51 -3.60
N LEU A 241 11.26 3.60 -2.89
CA LEU A 241 10.19 3.69 -1.89
C LEU A 241 9.11 4.68 -2.37
N ASP A 242 7.84 4.38 -2.11
CA ASP A 242 6.71 5.30 -2.32
C ASP A 242 6.66 6.35 -1.20
N PHE A 243 7.62 7.29 -1.20
CA PHE A 243 7.68 8.37 -0.19
C PHE A 243 6.45 9.28 -0.20
N ALA A 244 5.75 9.35 -1.34
CA ALA A 244 4.54 10.15 -1.49
C ALA A 244 3.30 9.45 -0.92
N ASN A 245 3.37 8.14 -0.61
CA ASN A 245 2.22 7.30 -0.25
C ASN A 245 1.07 7.41 -1.27
N SER A 246 1.43 7.62 -2.53
CA SER A 246 0.47 7.78 -3.63
C SER A 246 -0.22 6.46 -3.97
N PHE A 247 0.47 5.35 -3.77
CA PHE A 247 -0.02 4.01 -3.99
C PHE A 247 -0.52 3.37 -2.71
N SER A 248 0.33 3.40 -1.67
CA SER A 248 0.04 2.74 -0.40
C SER A 248 0.40 3.61 0.79
N GLY A 249 -0.37 3.45 1.86
CA GLY A 249 -0.17 4.12 3.13
C GLY A 249 -0.23 3.13 4.28
N THR A 250 0.46 3.43 5.37
CA THR A 250 0.41 2.62 6.60
C THR A 250 -0.67 3.15 7.53
N GLY A 251 -1.64 2.30 7.86
CA GLY A 251 -2.73 2.56 8.80
C GLY A 251 -2.45 2.08 10.22
N GLU A 252 -1.17 2.01 10.61
CA GLU A 252 -0.81 1.60 11.97
C GLU A 252 -1.25 2.66 12.98
N VAL A 253 -2.00 2.23 14.00
CA VAL A 253 -2.61 3.13 15.00
C VAL A 253 -1.57 4.03 15.68
N THR A 254 -0.38 3.50 15.94
CA THR A 254 0.76 4.20 16.57
C THR A 254 1.33 5.33 15.72
N PHE A 255 1.12 5.29 14.40
CA PHE A 255 1.57 6.31 13.44
C PHE A 255 0.40 7.10 12.85
N LEU A 256 -0.78 7.07 13.47
CA LEU A 256 -1.91 7.89 13.02
C LEU A 256 -1.62 9.40 13.10
N TYR A 257 -0.69 9.83 13.94
CA TYR A 257 -0.26 11.24 14.03
C TYR A 257 0.38 11.78 12.74
N VAL A 258 0.81 10.91 11.81
CA VAL A 258 1.29 11.32 10.47
C VAL A 258 0.19 11.28 9.40
N SER A 259 -1.05 10.96 9.79
CA SER A 259 -2.23 10.97 8.93
C SER A 259 -3.20 12.07 9.38
N GLU A 260 -3.95 12.63 8.43
CA GLU A 260 -5.02 13.58 8.74
C GLU A 260 -6.25 13.32 7.87
N ILE A 261 -7.43 13.53 8.46
CA ILE A 261 -8.67 13.53 7.69
C ILE A 261 -8.84 14.94 7.15
N ARG A 262 -8.91 15.08 5.82
CA ARG A 262 -9.11 16.38 5.18
C ARG A 262 -10.49 16.47 4.57
N VAL A 263 -11.18 17.58 4.86
CA VAL A 263 -12.52 17.83 4.34
C VAL A 263 -12.51 18.57 3.00
N GLU A 264 -11.35 18.78 2.37
CA GLU A 264 -11.23 19.58 1.15
C GLU A 264 -12.13 19.06 0.02
N HIS A 265 -12.13 17.75 -0.23
CA HIS A 265 -13.03 17.11 -1.21
C HIS A 265 -14.49 17.11 -0.78
N TRP A 266 -14.75 17.36 0.50
CA TRP A 266 -16.08 17.45 1.09
C TRP A 266 -16.62 18.88 1.12
N MET A 267 -15.79 19.92 0.96
CA MET A 267 -16.18 21.32 1.16
C MET A 267 -17.40 21.72 0.33
N LYS A 268 -17.48 21.26 -0.92
CA LYS A 268 -18.63 21.54 -1.81
C LYS A 268 -19.94 20.87 -1.38
N TYR A 269 -19.86 19.91 -0.47
CA TYR A 269 -20.99 19.16 0.08
C TYR A 269 -21.30 19.53 1.52
N LEU A 270 -20.51 20.38 2.18
CA LEU A 270 -20.80 20.79 3.54
C LEU A 270 -21.65 22.07 3.50
N PRO A 271 -22.57 22.26 4.46
CA PRO A 271 -23.25 23.53 4.63
C PRO A 271 -22.21 24.67 4.66
N ARG A 272 -22.52 25.80 4.02
CA ARG A 272 -21.78 27.06 4.20
C ARG A 272 -22.04 27.59 5.63
N ALA A 273 -21.57 26.89 6.65
CA ALA A 273 -21.56 27.37 8.02
C ALA A 273 -20.19 27.97 8.32
N GLY A 274 -20.19 29.10 9.04
CA GLY A 274 -19.00 29.88 9.39
C GLY A 274 -17.90 29.08 10.11
N SER A 275 -16.78 29.75 10.32
CA SER A 275 -15.46 29.29 10.83
C SER A 275 -15.40 28.46 12.12
N GLU A 276 -16.49 27.88 12.61
CA GLU A 276 -16.58 27.19 13.90
C GLU A 276 -16.04 25.75 13.88
N HIS A 277 -15.85 25.12 12.72
CA HIS A 277 -15.46 23.70 12.63
C HIS A 277 -14.11 23.54 11.94
N SER A 278 -13.16 22.85 12.58
CA SER A 278 -11.85 22.54 12.01
C SER A 278 -11.98 21.75 10.70
N HIS A 279 -11.29 22.20 9.64
CA HIS A 279 -11.26 21.56 8.32
C HIS A 279 -10.31 20.35 8.23
N SER A 280 -9.65 20.03 9.33
CA SER A 280 -8.79 18.86 9.48
C SER A 280 -8.93 18.28 10.88
N HIS A 281 -8.86 16.95 10.98
CA HIS A 281 -8.83 16.26 12.26
C HIS A 281 -7.67 15.28 12.30
N ASN A 282 -6.85 15.37 13.35
CA ASN A 282 -5.77 14.43 13.58
C ASN A 282 -6.37 13.09 14.00
N MET A 283 -5.82 12.00 13.50
CA MET A 283 -6.26 10.67 13.88
C MET A 283 -5.61 10.30 15.22
N THR A 284 -6.37 10.35 16.31
CA THR A 284 -5.92 10.06 17.68
C THR A 284 -6.27 8.64 18.12
N ASP A 285 -7.50 8.21 17.83
CA ASP A 285 -7.95 6.83 17.99
C ASP A 285 -9.09 6.48 17.02
N PHE A 286 -9.58 5.24 17.10
CA PHE A 286 -10.68 4.75 16.26
C PHE A 286 -12.01 5.45 16.52
N TRP A 287 -12.34 5.76 17.78
CA TRP A 287 -13.62 6.33 18.16
C TRP A 287 -13.73 7.77 17.69
N ASP A 288 -12.66 8.55 17.85
CA ASP A 288 -12.55 9.91 17.34
C ASP A 288 -12.66 9.93 15.81
N LEU A 289 -11.94 9.02 15.14
CA LEU A 289 -11.98 8.83 13.70
C LEU A 289 -13.40 8.52 13.19
N ALA A 290 -14.05 7.52 13.80
CA ALA A 290 -15.40 7.11 13.43
C ALA A 290 -16.42 8.22 13.68
N SER A 291 -16.34 8.89 14.83
CA SER A 291 -17.25 10.00 15.18
C SER A 291 -17.09 11.19 14.23
N PHE A 292 -15.85 11.55 13.89
CA PHE A 292 -15.58 12.64 12.96
C PHE A 292 -16.09 12.34 11.55
N THR A 293 -15.80 11.14 11.03
CA THR A 293 -16.23 10.74 9.67
C THR A 293 -17.75 10.59 9.55
N ASP A 294 -18.41 10.01 10.56
CA ASP A 294 -19.87 9.93 10.66
C ASP A 294 -20.50 11.34 10.69
N SER A 295 -19.97 12.25 11.51
CA SER A 295 -20.44 13.65 11.59
C SER A 295 -20.29 14.38 10.26
N LEU A 296 -19.15 14.22 9.58
CA LEU A 296 -18.92 14.83 8.28
C LEU A 296 -19.94 14.34 7.24
N TYR A 297 -20.14 13.02 7.20
CA TYR A 297 -21.11 12.40 6.31
C TYR A 297 -22.53 12.93 6.56
N ARG A 298 -22.98 12.97 7.82
CA ARG A 298 -24.33 13.44 8.17
C ARG A 298 -24.58 14.87 7.73
N ARG A 299 -23.63 15.77 7.99
CA ARG A 299 -23.74 17.17 7.57
C ARG A 299 -23.84 17.28 6.06
N ALA A 300 -23.02 16.51 5.35
CA ALA A 300 -23.05 16.52 3.89
C ALA A 300 -24.34 15.94 3.30
N TYR A 301 -24.81 14.83 3.87
CA TYR A 301 -26.06 14.18 3.46
C TYR A 301 -27.28 15.03 3.81
N ALA A 302 -27.30 15.70 4.95
CA ALA A 302 -28.38 16.63 5.31
C ALA A 302 -28.47 17.81 4.33
N ALA A 303 -27.33 18.30 3.84
CA ALA A 303 -27.27 19.42 2.91
C ALA A 303 -27.59 19.05 1.45
N HIS A 304 -27.19 17.86 0.99
CA HIS A 304 -27.24 17.49 -0.44
C HIS A 304 -27.91 16.14 -0.74
N GLY A 305 -28.35 15.40 0.27
CA GLY A 305 -28.93 14.06 0.11
C GLY A 305 -27.99 13.11 -0.65
N GLU A 306 -28.54 12.37 -1.60
CA GLU A 306 -27.78 11.40 -2.41
C GLU A 306 -26.78 12.06 -3.39
N ALA A 307 -26.83 13.37 -3.61
CA ALA A 307 -25.92 14.06 -4.53
C ALA A 307 -24.45 14.09 -4.05
N ILE A 308 -24.19 13.71 -2.79
CA ILE A 308 -22.83 13.53 -2.27
C ILE A 308 -22.14 12.29 -2.83
N PHE A 309 -22.91 11.34 -3.37
CA PHE A 309 -22.38 10.07 -3.82
C PHE A 309 -21.81 10.14 -5.24
N THR A 310 -20.74 9.39 -5.43
CA THR A 310 -20.23 8.99 -6.74
C THR A 310 -20.51 7.51 -6.96
N ARG A 311 -20.50 7.06 -8.22
CA ARG A 311 -20.75 5.65 -8.57
C ARG A 311 -19.53 5.08 -9.26
N LEU A 312 -19.00 3.99 -8.71
CA LEU A 312 -17.98 3.19 -9.34
C LEU A 312 -18.64 2.06 -10.11
N ALA A 313 -18.46 2.04 -11.43
CA ALA A 313 -18.98 0.99 -12.27
C ALA A 313 -18.05 -0.24 -12.22
N VAL A 314 -18.55 -1.34 -11.69
CA VAL A 314 -17.84 -2.61 -11.53
C VAL A 314 -18.43 -3.69 -12.42
N PRO A 315 -17.64 -4.65 -12.90
CA PRO A 315 -18.16 -5.71 -13.76
C PRO A 315 -19.11 -6.62 -12.98
N ARG A 316 -20.30 -6.90 -13.53
CA ARG A 316 -21.21 -7.89 -12.96
C ARG A 316 -20.71 -9.30 -13.29
N TRP A 317 -21.00 -10.25 -12.41
CA TRP A 317 -20.69 -11.66 -12.62
C TRP A 317 -21.97 -12.50 -12.56
N VAL A 318 -22.15 -13.42 -13.52
CA VAL A 318 -23.29 -14.34 -13.61
C VAL A 318 -22.79 -15.72 -13.97
N GLY A 319 -23.17 -16.75 -13.19
CA GLY A 319 -22.74 -18.14 -13.45
C GLY A 319 -21.22 -18.29 -13.50
N GLY A 320 -20.50 -17.49 -12.73
CA GLY A 320 -19.05 -17.51 -12.77
C GLY A 320 -18.44 -16.91 -14.04
N LYS A 321 -19.12 -16.01 -14.76
CA LYS A 321 -18.55 -15.31 -15.92
C LYS A 321 -18.82 -13.82 -15.83
N ARG A 322 -17.92 -13.01 -16.41
CA ARG A 322 -18.09 -11.56 -16.48
C ARG A 322 -19.26 -11.28 -17.42
N ALA A 323 -20.30 -10.65 -16.91
CA ALA A 323 -21.42 -10.18 -17.72
C ALA A 323 -21.05 -8.86 -18.41
N THR A 324 -21.75 -8.54 -19.50
CA THR A 324 -21.60 -7.27 -20.23
C THR A 324 -22.11 -6.08 -19.42
N ASN A 325 -23.15 -6.29 -18.61
CA ASN A 325 -23.71 -5.27 -17.74
C ASN A 325 -22.77 -4.96 -16.56
N LYS A 326 -22.82 -3.71 -16.08
CA LYS A 326 -22.08 -3.24 -14.92
C LYS A 326 -23.01 -3.11 -13.70
N THR A 327 -22.49 -3.42 -12.52
CA THR A 327 -23.09 -3.04 -11.24
C THR A 327 -22.41 -1.73 -10.78
N HIS A 328 -23.06 -0.98 -9.90
CA HIS A 328 -22.49 0.26 -9.37
C HIS A 328 -22.30 0.13 -7.87
N ILE A 329 -21.11 0.47 -7.39
CA ILE A 329 -20.82 0.67 -5.98
C ILE A 329 -20.92 2.16 -5.68
N THR A 330 -21.67 2.48 -4.63
CA THR A 330 -21.83 3.85 -4.16
C THR A 330 -20.61 4.24 -3.34
N LEU A 331 -20.00 5.38 -3.67
CA LEU A 331 -18.79 5.90 -3.04
C LEU A 331 -19.02 7.32 -2.51
N THR A 332 -18.43 7.65 -1.37
CA THR A 332 -18.27 9.03 -0.89
C THR A 332 -17.01 9.69 -1.45
N PRO A 333 -16.85 11.01 -1.30
CA PRO A 333 -15.57 11.66 -1.52
C PRO A 333 -14.48 11.09 -0.58
N PRO A 334 -13.20 11.13 -0.98
CA PRO A 334 -12.11 10.62 -0.14
C PRO A 334 -11.98 11.40 1.17
N LEU A 335 -11.61 10.69 2.23
CA LEU A 335 -11.55 11.21 3.60
C LEU A 335 -10.14 11.20 4.17
N TRP A 336 -9.45 10.08 4.00
CA TRP A 336 -8.14 9.87 4.61
C TRP A 336 -7.01 10.30 3.69
N ALA A 337 -6.29 11.33 4.12
CA ALA A 337 -5.05 11.74 3.51
C ALA A 337 -3.88 11.45 4.47
N ILE A 338 -2.71 11.21 3.90
CA ILE A 338 -1.47 11.22 4.68
C ILE A 338 -0.91 12.64 4.66
N LYS A 339 -0.62 13.16 5.85
CA LYS A 339 -0.02 14.49 6.01
C LYS A 339 1.45 14.41 5.61
N LEU A 340 1.78 14.85 4.39
CA LEU A 340 3.20 15.08 4.08
C LEU A 340 3.67 16.28 4.92
N ARG A 341 4.90 16.22 5.43
CA ARG A 341 5.46 17.37 6.16
C ARG A 341 5.48 18.58 5.20
N PRO A 342 5.12 19.79 5.66
CA PRO A 342 5.09 21.01 4.84
C PRO A 342 6.48 21.52 4.37
N ILE A 343 7.52 20.68 4.38
CA ILE A 343 8.91 21.08 4.06
C ILE A 343 9.12 21.20 2.53
N ASN A 344 8.11 20.98 1.70
CA ASN A 344 8.16 21.48 0.31
C ASN A 344 7.85 22.99 0.28
N THR A 345 8.76 23.76 0.86
CA THR A 345 8.71 25.24 0.92
C THR A 345 8.93 25.89 -0.44
N VAL A 346 9.34 25.14 -1.45
CA VAL A 346 9.63 25.67 -2.79
C VAL A 346 8.34 26.07 -3.54
N ASN A 347 7.21 25.42 -3.26
CA ASN A 347 5.94 25.66 -3.99
C ASN A 347 4.74 26.05 -3.12
N HIS A 348 4.90 26.27 -1.80
CA HIS A 348 3.80 26.60 -0.86
C HIS A 348 2.59 25.64 -0.86
N THR A 349 2.67 24.49 -1.53
CA THR A 349 1.58 23.50 -1.57
C THR A 349 1.89 22.33 -0.67
N THR A 350 1.10 22.13 0.37
CA THR A 350 1.07 20.87 1.11
C THR A 350 0.53 19.78 0.18
N CYS A 351 1.39 18.92 -0.35
CA CYS A 351 0.95 17.76 -1.10
C CYS A 351 0.28 16.78 -0.14
N ASN A 352 -0.95 16.37 -0.43
CA ASN A 352 -1.66 15.35 0.32
C ASN A 352 -1.92 14.18 -0.61
N SER A 353 -1.60 12.97 -0.15
CA SER A 353 -1.88 11.74 -0.89
C SER A 353 -3.02 10.99 -0.21
N TYR A 354 -3.92 10.48 -1.04
CA TYR A 354 -5.01 9.62 -0.63
C TYR A 354 -4.61 8.20 -1.04
N PRO A 355 -4.03 7.41 -0.11
CA PRO A 355 -3.48 6.11 -0.47
C PRO A 355 -4.60 5.21 -0.98
N ALA A 356 -4.33 4.50 -2.07
CA ALA A 356 -5.30 3.57 -2.62
C ALA A 356 -5.39 2.27 -1.80
N ILE A 357 -4.27 1.90 -1.20
CA ILE A 357 -4.14 0.72 -0.35
C ILE A 357 -3.65 1.16 1.02
N CYS A 358 -4.36 0.75 2.07
CA CYS A 358 -3.91 0.85 3.44
C CYS A 358 -3.31 -0.48 3.86
N HIS A 359 -2.08 -0.47 4.37
CA HIS A 359 -1.51 -1.61 5.08
C HIS A 359 -1.62 -1.39 6.58
N THR A 360 -2.21 -2.34 7.30
CA THR A 360 -2.38 -2.27 8.76
C THR A 360 -1.48 -3.30 9.43
N PRO A 361 -0.18 -3.00 9.62
CA PRO A 361 0.76 -3.96 10.18
C PRO A 361 0.33 -4.36 11.59
N GLY A 362 0.13 -5.66 11.80
CA GLY A 362 -0.38 -6.26 13.05
C GLY A 362 0.52 -6.16 14.29
N ILE A 363 1.32 -5.10 14.46
CA ILE A 363 2.34 -4.98 15.51
C ILE A 363 1.89 -4.20 16.76
N VAL A 364 0.71 -3.57 16.73
CA VAL A 364 0.19 -2.79 17.86
C VAL A 364 -0.36 -3.72 18.96
N LYS A 365 0.23 -3.65 20.15
CA LYS A 365 -0.21 -4.42 21.34
C LYS A 365 -1.68 -4.12 21.64
N GLY A 366 -2.49 -5.17 21.80
CA GLY A 366 -3.92 -5.06 22.14
C GLY A 366 -4.86 -4.98 20.94
N TYR A 367 -4.34 -4.88 19.71
CA TYR A 367 -5.15 -4.88 18.49
C TYR A 367 -4.87 -6.11 17.65
N THR A 368 -5.92 -6.83 17.26
CA THR A 368 -5.80 -7.86 16.22
C THR A 368 -5.62 -7.21 14.86
N LYS A 369 -5.04 -7.94 13.88
CA LYS A 369 -4.95 -7.47 12.49
C LYS A 369 -6.31 -7.03 11.95
N LEU A 370 -7.33 -7.85 12.15
CA LEU A 370 -8.71 -7.54 11.76
C LEU A 370 -9.19 -6.23 12.38
N MET A 371 -8.97 -6.00 13.69
CA MET A 371 -9.39 -4.75 14.33
C MET A 371 -8.73 -3.53 13.68
N GLN A 372 -7.46 -3.62 13.28
CA GLN A 372 -6.82 -2.50 12.58
C GLN A 372 -7.40 -2.27 11.18
N MET A 373 -7.71 -3.35 10.45
CA MET A 373 -8.39 -3.27 9.15
C MET A 373 -9.79 -2.66 9.29
N GLU A 374 -10.53 -3.04 10.33
CA GLU A 374 -11.83 -2.44 10.67
C GLU A 374 -11.69 -0.93 10.92
N ASN A 375 -10.63 -0.51 11.62
CA ASN A 375 -10.37 0.90 11.87
C ASN A 375 -10.05 1.68 10.59
N GLY A 376 -9.20 1.11 9.73
CA GLY A 376 -8.88 1.72 8.44
C GLY A 376 -10.08 1.78 7.48
N ALA A 377 -11.03 0.84 7.57
CA ALA A 377 -12.17 0.80 6.66
C ALA A 377 -13.14 1.96 6.85
N VAL A 378 -13.20 2.54 8.06
CA VAL A 378 -14.08 3.67 8.37
C VAL A 378 -13.84 4.89 7.47
N VAL A 379 -12.61 5.07 6.99
CA VAL A 379 -12.25 6.15 6.07
C VAL A 379 -12.33 5.76 4.59
N ALA A 380 -12.67 4.51 4.28
CA ALA A 380 -12.81 4.05 2.91
C ALA A 380 -14.09 4.63 2.26
N ARG A 381 -13.97 5.00 0.99
CA ARG A 381 -15.05 5.66 0.22
C ARG A 381 -16.29 4.80 0.07
N TRP A 382 -16.13 3.48 0.03
CA TRP A 382 -17.24 2.53 -0.10
C TRP A 382 -17.93 2.22 1.25
N PHE A 383 -17.31 2.54 2.39
CA PHE A 383 -17.78 2.09 3.69
C PHE A 383 -18.92 2.95 4.26
N LEU A 384 -18.78 4.28 4.28
CA LEU A 384 -19.81 5.17 4.82
C LEU A 384 -21.18 5.03 4.11
N PRO A 385 -21.27 4.91 2.77
CA PRO A 385 -22.53 4.60 2.10
C PRO A 385 -23.20 3.34 2.65
N ILE A 386 -22.45 2.27 2.93
CA ILE A 386 -22.98 1.01 3.49
C ILE A 386 -23.53 1.22 4.90
N VAL A 387 -22.88 2.05 5.72
CA VAL A 387 -23.34 2.36 7.08
C VAL A 387 -24.68 3.08 7.05
N HIS A 388 -24.82 4.09 6.18
CA HIS A 388 -25.93 5.05 6.24
C HIS A 388 -27.06 4.85 5.23
N ASN A 389 -26.79 4.19 4.10
CA ASN A 389 -27.76 3.99 3.03
C ASN A 389 -28.05 2.49 2.83
N ARG A 390 -29.29 2.07 3.12
CA ARG A 390 -29.72 0.67 3.01
C ARG A 390 -29.55 0.13 1.59
N MET A 391 -29.84 0.92 0.57
CA MET A 391 -29.68 0.53 -0.83
C MET A 391 -28.21 0.33 -1.18
N ALA A 392 -27.31 1.21 -0.72
CA ALA A 392 -25.87 1.05 -0.93
C ALA A 392 -25.33 -0.23 -0.25
N LYS A 393 -25.80 -0.55 0.97
CA LYS A 393 -25.48 -1.82 1.64
C LYS A 393 -25.97 -3.02 0.82
N CYS A 394 -27.22 -3.02 0.37
CA CYS A 394 -27.78 -4.10 -0.46
C CYS A 394 -26.97 -4.27 -1.75
N GLN A 395 -26.63 -3.18 -2.45
CA GLN A 395 -25.79 -3.21 -3.66
C GLN A 395 -24.41 -3.82 -3.40
N ALA A 396 -23.76 -3.44 -2.29
CA ALA A 396 -22.46 -4.00 -1.91
C ALA A 396 -22.55 -5.50 -1.62
N MET A 397 -23.57 -5.92 -0.86
CA MET A 397 -23.81 -7.34 -0.55
C MET A 397 -24.11 -8.15 -1.82
N GLU A 398 -25.01 -7.69 -2.67
CA GLU A 398 -25.34 -8.34 -3.95
C GLU A 398 -24.12 -8.45 -4.86
N TYR A 399 -23.30 -7.41 -4.91
CA TYR A 399 -22.08 -7.43 -5.69
C TYR A 399 -21.08 -8.46 -5.17
N LEU A 400 -20.78 -8.43 -3.86
CA LEU A 400 -19.89 -9.40 -3.21
C LEU A 400 -20.43 -10.83 -3.32
N ALA A 401 -21.75 -11.00 -3.32
CA ALA A 401 -22.36 -12.30 -3.52
C ALA A 401 -22.14 -12.86 -4.94
N SER A 402 -21.97 -11.98 -5.92
CA SER A 402 -21.81 -12.35 -7.33
C SER A 402 -20.36 -12.61 -7.76
N VAL A 403 -19.39 -11.96 -7.11
CA VAL A 403 -17.99 -11.98 -7.56
C VAL A 403 -17.30 -13.31 -7.24
N PRO A 404 -16.38 -13.76 -8.12
CA PRO A 404 -15.52 -14.90 -7.79
C PRO A 404 -14.58 -14.60 -6.64
N LEU A 405 -14.09 -15.64 -5.98
CA LEU A 405 -12.85 -15.59 -5.21
C LEU A 405 -11.77 -16.33 -6.01
N PHE A 406 -10.72 -15.62 -6.44
CA PHE A 406 -9.61 -16.23 -7.17
C PHE A 406 -8.54 -16.71 -6.20
N LEU A 407 -8.22 -18.00 -6.25
CA LEU A 407 -7.31 -18.64 -5.31
C LEU A 407 -6.16 -19.27 -6.09
N SER A 408 -4.94 -18.73 -5.94
CA SER A 408 -3.76 -19.36 -6.52
C SER A 408 -3.25 -20.45 -5.60
N THR A 409 -3.23 -21.67 -6.13
CA THR A 409 -2.59 -22.84 -5.52
C THR A 409 -1.16 -22.98 -6.06
N LYS A 410 -0.51 -24.11 -5.76
CA LYS A 410 0.81 -24.43 -6.31
C LYS A 410 0.83 -24.49 -7.85
N ASN A 411 -0.25 -24.97 -8.48
CA ASN A 411 -0.23 -25.35 -9.90
C ASN A 411 -1.32 -24.68 -10.75
N SER A 412 -2.26 -23.96 -10.13
CA SER A 412 -3.36 -23.33 -10.86
C SER A 412 -4.01 -22.20 -10.05
N ILE A 413 -4.68 -21.29 -10.74
CA ILE A 413 -5.66 -20.38 -10.14
C ILE A 413 -7.03 -21.02 -10.26
N ILE A 414 -7.65 -21.33 -9.12
CA ILE A 414 -9.02 -21.82 -9.06
C ILE A 414 -9.98 -20.68 -8.76
N ARG A 415 -11.23 -20.86 -9.16
CA ARG A 415 -12.32 -19.93 -8.92
C ARG A 415 -13.28 -20.54 -7.90
N ASP A 416 -13.56 -19.81 -6.83
CA ASP A 416 -14.57 -20.13 -5.84
C ASP A 416 -15.63 -19.02 -5.75
N SER A 417 -16.64 -19.19 -4.91
CA SER A 417 -17.61 -18.15 -4.54
C SER A 417 -17.06 -17.32 -3.38
N TYR A 418 -17.00 -15.99 -3.54
CA TYR A 418 -16.64 -15.11 -2.43
C TYR A 418 -17.66 -15.22 -1.28
N ASP A 419 -18.95 -15.20 -1.59
CA ASP A 419 -20.02 -15.29 -0.59
C ASP A 419 -19.96 -16.55 0.26
N ALA A 420 -19.75 -17.70 -0.40
CA ALA A 420 -19.72 -18.99 0.29
C ALA A 420 -18.55 -19.10 1.26
N GLN A 421 -17.44 -18.40 0.98
CA GLN A 421 -16.23 -18.44 1.79
C GLN A 421 -16.15 -17.32 2.83
N CYS A 422 -16.71 -16.15 2.51
CA CYS A 422 -16.49 -14.91 3.24
C CYS A 422 -17.76 -14.19 3.71
N GLY A 423 -18.91 -14.46 3.09
CA GLY A 423 -20.15 -13.73 3.31
C GLY A 423 -19.95 -12.21 3.18
N PHE A 424 -20.48 -11.47 4.17
CA PHE A 424 -20.31 -10.01 4.27
C PHE A 424 -19.43 -9.65 5.49
N PRO A 425 -18.09 -9.55 5.33
CA PRO A 425 -17.16 -9.42 6.47
C PRO A 425 -17.25 -8.06 7.19
N PHE A 426 -17.96 -7.09 6.62
CA PHE A 426 -18.06 -5.72 7.14
C PHE A 426 -19.20 -5.54 8.16
N GLU A 427 -20.07 -6.54 8.37
CA GLU A 427 -21.27 -6.40 9.21
C GLU A 427 -20.93 -5.98 10.65
N ARG A 428 -19.86 -6.52 11.21
CA ARG A 428 -19.40 -6.17 12.56
C ARG A 428 -18.97 -4.70 12.64
N THR A 429 -18.17 -4.24 11.68
CA THR A 429 -17.71 -2.85 11.61
C THR A 429 -18.88 -1.89 11.42
N VAL A 430 -19.84 -2.24 10.53
CA VAL A 430 -21.06 -1.44 10.30
C VAL A 430 -21.88 -1.30 11.57
N ARG A 431 -22.06 -2.38 12.35
CA ARG A 431 -22.75 -2.31 13.65
C ARG A 431 -22.04 -1.41 14.63
N LYS A 432 -20.72 -1.55 14.82
CA LYS A 432 -19.93 -0.70 15.73
C LYS A 432 -20.11 0.80 15.44
N VAL A 433 -20.06 1.19 14.16
CA VAL A 433 -20.23 2.60 13.76
C VAL A 433 -21.68 3.07 13.98
N ARG A 434 -22.67 2.18 13.84
CA ARG A 434 -24.07 2.49 14.16
C ARG A 434 -24.33 2.55 15.66
N ASP A 435 -23.72 1.71 16.48
CA ASP A 435 -23.94 1.73 17.92
C ASP A 435 -23.36 3.02 18.55
N LEU A 436 -22.26 3.54 17.98
CA LEU A 436 -21.72 4.86 18.35
C LEU A 436 -22.73 5.98 18.20
N ARG A 437 -23.51 5.95 17.12
CA ARG A 437 -24.57 6.92 16.87
C ARG A 437 -25.55 6.96 18.02
N ASP A 438 -25.97 5.80 18.48
CA ASP A 438 -27.04 5.69 19.48
C ASP A 438 -26.53 6.11 20.86
N SER A 439 -25.22 5.98 21.12
CA SER A 439 -24.58 6.45 22.36
C SER A 439 -24.34 7.96 22.45
N LEU A 440 -24.26 8.67 21.33
CA LEU A 440 -24.02 10.13 21.26
C LEU A 440 -25.31 10.96 21.17
N LEU A 441 -26.48 10.31 21.16
CA LEU A 441 -27.80 10.94 21.16
C LEU A 441 -28.42 11.05 22.57
N PHE A 442 -27.64 10.69 23.60
CA PHE A 442 -27.90 10.90 25.02
C PHE A 442 -26.79 11.76 25.61
#